data_AF-A0A364Y144-F1
#
_entry.id   AF-A0A364Y144-F1
#
_cell.length_a   1.000
_cell.length_b   1.000
_cell.length_c   1.000
_cell.angle_alpha   90.00
_cell.angle_beta   90.00
_cell.angle_gamma   90.00
#
_symmetry.space_group_name_H-M   'P 1'
#
loop_
_entity.id
_entity.type
_entity.pdbx_description
1 polymer ?
#
loop_
_entity_poly.entity_id
_entity_poly.type
_entity_poly.pdbx_seq_one_letter_code
_entity_poly.pdbx_strand_id
1 'polypeptide(L)'
;MSEFEKKSLEMELKVFASKNFERPTDCRNLDQIRFYIRELCMKIEEYQKHFNYVPGVAYALLAQYNAQQNTIIHKEFLRTY
;
A
#
# COMPACT_ATOMS: atom_id res chain seq x y z
N MET A 1 18.24 -3.19 15.33
CA MET A 1 17.53 -4.17 14.49
C MET A 1 18.49 -4.86 13.56
N SER A 2 18.58 -6.17 13.67
CA SER A 2 19.32 -7.02 12.74
C SER A 2 18.65 -7.01 11.36
N GLU A 3 19.43 -7.26 10.31
CA GLU A 3 18.89 -7.39 8.95
C GLU A 3 17.81 -8.47 8.83
N PHE A 4 17.89 -9.52 9.65
CA PHE A 4 16.87 -10.55 9.76
C PHE A 4 15.53 -10.03 10.26
N GLU A 5 15.51 -9.15 11.26
CA GLU A 5 14.28 -8.55 11.78
C GLU A 5 13.65 -7.64 10.72
N LYS A 6 14.47 -6.83 10.03
CA LYS A 6 14.00 -5.99 8.93
C LYS A 6 13.36 -6.81 7.81
N LYS A 7 13.99 -7.92 7.41
CA LYS A 7 13.45 -8.86 6.42
C LYS A 7 12.19 -9.56 6.90
N SER A 8 12.09 -9.89 8.18
CA SER A 8 10.89 -10.51 8.76
C SER A 8 9.71 -9.55 8.68
N LEU A 9 9.90 -8.28 9.06
CA LEU A 9 8.87 -7.24 8.97
C LEU A 9 8.46 -6.96 7.52
N GLU A 10 9.44 -6.95 6.58
CA GLU A 10 9.15 -6.88 5.14
C GLU A 10 8.28 -8.04 4.64
N MET A 11 8.56 -9.25 5.11
CA MET A 11 7.83 -10.44 4.70
C MET A 11 6.43 -10.46 5.31
N GLU A 12 6.28 -10.10 6.58
CA GLU A 12 4.97 -9.95 7.22
C GLU A 12 4.11 -8.89 6.52
N LEU A 13 4.70 -7.74 6.18
CA LEU A 13 3.99 -6.68 5.47
C LEU A 13 3.56 -7.13 4.06
N LYS A 14 4.40 -7.89 3.35
CA LYS A 14 4.01 -8.50 2.07
C LYS A 14 2.87 -9.51 2.22
N VAL A 15 2.94 -10.38 3.23
CA VAL A 15 1.89 -11.38 3.48
C VAL A 15 0.58 -10.68 3.84
N PHE A 16 0.62 -9.70 4.75
CA PHE A 16 -0.52 -8.87 5.12
C PHE A 16 -1.13 -8.19 3.90
N ALA A 17 -0.29 -7.57 3.06
CA ALA A 17 -0.76 -6.92 1.84
C ALA A 17 -1.39 -7.92 0.88
N SER A 18 -0.79 -9.09 0.66
CA SER A 18 -1.32 -10.11 -0.25
C SER A 18 -2.63 -10.75 0.22
N LYS A 19 -2.90 -10.77 1.54
CA LYS A 19 -4.13 -11.33 2.12
C LYS A 19 -5.27 -10.32 2.16
N ASN A 20 -4.97 -9.06 2.48
CA ASN A 20 -5.99 -8.04 2.74
C ASN A 20 -6.21 -7.10 1.56
N PHE A 21 -5.22 -6.94 0.69
CA PHE A 21 -5.30 -6.03 -0.44
C PHE A 21 -5.32 -6.79 -1.76
N GLU A 22 -6.25 -6.40 -2.63
CA GLU A 22 -6.19 -6.80 -4.03
C GLU A 22 -4.99 -6.15 -4.72
N ARG A 23 -4.50 -6.80 -5.79
CA ARG A 23 -3.38 -6.26 -6.56
C ARG A 23 -3.78 -4.90 -7.13
N PRO A 24 -2.86 -3.91 -7.17
CA PRO A 24 -3.15 -2.59 -7.71
C PRO A 24 -3.75 -2.67 -9.12
N THR A 25 -3.29 -3.61 -9.95
CA THR A 25 -3.79 -3.85 -11.32
C THR A 25 -5.24 -4.31 -11.40
N ASP A 26 -5.73 -5.02 -10.38
CA ASP A 26 -7.09 -5.58 -10.32
C ASP A 26 -8.06 -4.62 -9.63
N CYS A 27 -7.56 -3.65 -8.85
CA CYS A 27 -8.40 -2.63 -8.24
C CYS A 27 -9.06 -1.74 -9.30
N ARG A 28 -10.41 -1.78 -9.34
CA ARG A 28 -11.26 -0.94 -10.20
C ARG A 28 -12.08 0.09 -9.43
N ASN A 29 -12.10 0.00 -8.10
CA ASN A 29 -12.87 0.89 -7.24
C ASN A 29 -11.95 1.87 -6.50
N LEU A 30 -12.19 3.17 -6.67
CA LEU A 30 -11.44 4.24 -6.02
C LEU A 30 -11.57 4.20 -4.49
N ASP A 31 -12.74 3.86 -3.97
CA ASP A 31 -12.97 3.78 -2.52
C ASP A 31 -12.20 2.61 -1.89
N GLN A 32 -12.10 1.47 -2.59
CA GLN A 32 -11.23 0.36 -2.14
C GLN A 32 -9.77 0.79 -2.10
N ILE A 33 -9.28 1.47 -3.14
CA ILE A 33 -7.88 1.93 -3.18
C ILE A 33 -7.59 2.92 -2.05
N ARG A 34 -8.50 3.87 -1.80
CA ARG A 34 -8.38 4.82 -0.68
C ARG A 34 -8.37 4.11 0.67
N PHE A 35 -9.21 3.09 0.85
CA PHE A 35 -9.23 2.28 2.06
C PHE A 35 -7.90 1.55 2.25
N TYR A 36 -7.37 0.91 1.20
CA TYR A 36 -6.10 0.21 1.24
C TYR A 36 -4.93 1.14 1.55
N ILE A 37 -4.85 2.32 0.92
CA ILE A 37 -3.82 3.32 1.23
C ILE A 37 -3.88 3.73 2.70
N ARG A 38 -5.08 3.94 3.23
CA ARG A 38 -5.28 4.38 4.62
C ARG A 38 -4.84 3.29 5.61
N GLU A 39 -5.24 2.05 5.39
CA GLU A 39 -4.81 0.89 6.17
C GLU A 39 -3.29 0.68 6.11
N LEU A 40 -2.69 0.80 4.92
CA LEU A 40 -1.25 0.68 4.73
C LEU A 40 -0.50 1.80 5.48
N CYS A 41 -1.03 3.02 5.47
CA CYS A 41 -0.46 4.15 6.20
C CYS A 41 -0.53 3.94 7.72
N MET A 42 -1.68 3.48 8.25
CA MET A 42 -1.80 3.14 9.67
C MET A 42 -0.81 2.05 10.08
N LYS A 43 -0.66 1.01 9.25
CA LYS A 43 0.34 -0.03 9.51
C LYS A 43 1.76 0.53 9.48
N ILE A 44 2.09 1.36 8.50
CA ILE A 44 3.41 2.02 8.43
C ILE A 44 3.68 2.84 9.71
N GLU A 45 2.70 3.62 10.18
CA GLU A 45 2.83 4.39 11.42
C GLU A 45 3.00 3.49 12.65
N GLU A 46 2.27 2.37 12.74
CA GLU A 46 2.49 1.37 13.78
C GLU A 46 3.91 0.79 13.71
N TYR A 47 4.38 0.40 12.52
CA TYR A 47 5.74 -0.11 12.33
C TYR A 47 6.79 0.93 12.74
N GLN A 48 6.59 2.20 12.36
CA GLN A 48 7.48 3.28 12.75
C GLN A 48 7.45 3.53 14.27
N LYS A 49 6.29 3.46 14.91
CA LYS A 49 6.17 3.72 16.35
C LYS A 49 6.70 2.57 17.21
N HIS A 50 6.44 1.32 16.81
CA HIS A 50 6.83 0.13 17.56
C HIS A 50 8.27 -0.31 17.28
N PHE A 51 8.70 -0.22 16.01
CA PHE A 51 9.96 -0.80 15.56
C PHE A 51 10.97 0.26 15.10
N ASN A 52 10.58 1.55 15.05
CA ASN A 52 11.39 2.66 14.52
C ASN A 52 11.97 2.38 13.12
N TYR A 53 11.29 1.53 12.36
CA TYR A 53 11.70 1.05 11.06
C TYR A 53 10.48 0.82 10.19
N VAL A 54 10.50 1.41 8.98
CA VAL A 54 9.46 1.21 7.98
C VAL A 54 10.07 0.43 6.81
N PRO A 55 9.48 -0.71 6.43
CA PRO A 55 9.89 -1.45 5.25
C PRO A 55 9.81 -0.59 3.98
N GLY A 56 10.87 -0.54 3.18
CA GLY A 56 10.86 0.18 1.88
C GLY A 56 9.77 -0.35 0.93
N VAL A 57 9.43 -1.64 1.04
CA VAL A 57 8.32 -2.27 0.32
C VAL A 57 6.97 -1.63 0.63
N ALA A 58 6.77 -1.11 1.85
CA ALA A 58 5.51 -0.47 2.24
C ALA A 58 5.30 0.84 1.46
N TYR A 59 6.35 1.67 1.35
CA TYR A 59 6.32 2.87 0.51
C TYR A 59 6.16 2.53 -0.98
N ALA A 60 6.81 1.46 -1.45
CA ALA A 60 6.66 0.99 -2.83
C ALA A 60 5.21 0.55 -3.14
N LEU A 61 4.55 -0.15 -2.22
CA LEU A 61 3.14 -0.53 -2.34
C LEU A 61 2.23 0.71 -2.37
N LEU A 62 2.47 1.65 -1.46
CA LEU A 62 1.70 2.90 -1.38
C LEU A 62 1.80 3.71 -2.68
N ALA A 63 3.00 3.78 -3.26
CA ALA A 63 3.22 4.42 -4.57
C ALA A 63 2.45 3.70 -5.70
N GLN A 64 2.41 2.36 -5.70
CA GLN A 64 1.66 1.60 -6.70
C GLN A 64 0.15 1.83 -6.61
N TYR A 65 -0.43 1.83 -5.40
CA TYR A 65 -1.85 2.13 -5.21
C TYR A 65 -2.20 3.56 -5.62
N ASN A 66 -1.33 4.54 -5.30
CA ASN A 66 -1.51 5.92 -5.76
C ASN A 66 -1.47 6.05 -7.29
N ALA A 67 -0.54 5.34 -7.95
CA ALA A 67 -0.47 5.33 -9.41
C ALA A 67 -1.74 4.74 -10.05
N GLN A 68 -2.29 3.67 -9.46
CA GLN A 68 -3.56 3.10 -9.91
C GLN A 68 -4.72 4.08 -9.70
N GLN A 69 -4.81 4.71 -8.52
CA GLN A 69 -5.83 5.72 -8.22
C GLN A 69 -5.81 6.84 -9.26
N ASN A 70 -4.63 7.38 -9.58
CA ASN A 70 -4.48 8.42 -10.60
C ASN A 70 -4.92 7.94 -11.98
N THR A 71 -4.64 6.68 -12.34
CA THR A 71 -5.07 6.10 -13.62
C THR A 71 -6.59 6.04 -13.71
N ILE A 72 -7.28 5.66 -12.63
CA ILE A 72 -8.74 5.60 -12.60
C ILE A 72 -9.34 7.01 -12.66
N ILE A 73 -8.80 7.96 -11.87
CA ILE A 73 -9.23 9.36 -11.89
C ILE A 73 -9.06 9.95 -13.29
N HIS A 74 -7.93 9.70 -13.95
CA HIS A 74 -7.67 10.18 -15.30
C HIS A 74 -8.66 9.60 -16.33
N LYS A 75 -8.99 8.29 -16.21
CA LYS A 75 -10.01 7.66 -17.06
C LYS A 75 -11.41 8.25 -16.82
N GLU A 76 -11.80 8.46 -15.56
CA GLU A 76 -13.08 9.09 -15.22
C GLU A 76 -13.16 10.53 -15.73
N PHE A 77 -12.05 11.28 -15.64
CA PHE A 77 -11.95 12.63 -16.17
C PHE A 77 -12.19 12.66 -17.70
N LEU A 78 -11.46 11.81 -18.45
CA LEU A 78 -11.64 11.68 -19.91
C LEU A 78 -13.03 11.20 -20.34
N ARG A 79 -13.75 10.52 -19.44
CA ARG A 79 -15.09 10.02 -19.74
C ARG A 79 -16.17 11.07 -19.53
N THR A 80 -15.89 12.05 -18.68
CA THR A 80 -16.83 13.10 -18.26
C THR A 80 -16.69 14.37 -19.11
N TYR A 81 -15.55 14.58 -19.77
CA TYR A 81 -15.20 15.79 -20.52
C TYR A 81 -14.68 15.45 -21.91
#